data_AF-A0A9X8VDH7-F1
#
_entry.id   AF-A0A9X8VDH7-F1
#
_cell.length_a   1.000
_cell.length_b   1.000
_cell.length_c   1.000
_cell.angle_alpha   90.00
_cell.angle_beta   90.00
_cell.angle_gamma   90.00
#
_symmetry.space_group_name_H-M   'P 1'
#
loop_
_entity.id
_entity.type
_entity.pdbx_description
1 polymer ?
#
loop_
_entity_poly.entity_id
_entity_poly.type
_entity_poly.pdbx_seq_one_letter_code
_entity_poly.pdbx_strand_id
1 'polypeptide(L)'
;MINSLTARIFAIFWFTLALVLMLVLMVPKLDSRQMTSLLDSEQRQGLMLEQHVEAELQNDPANDLMWWRRLFRAIDKWAPPGQRLLLVTSEGRVIGAQRNEMQIVRNFIGQSDNSDHPKKKKYGRVELVGPFAVRDGEDNYQLYLIRPANSPQSDFINLMFDRPLLL
;
A
#
# COMPACT_ATOMS: atom_id res chain seq x y z
N MET A 1 -38.81 -6.25 -36.12
CA MET A 1 -38.85 -7.71 -35.94
C MET A 1 -38.17 -8.18 -34.63
N ILE A 2 -38.34 -7.46 -33.51
CA ILE A 2 -37.76 -7.82 -32.17
C ILE A 2 -38.89 -7.98 -31.14
N ASN A 3 -40.12 -8.29 -31.58
CA ASN A 3 -41.29 -8.35 -30.69
C ASN A 3 -41.79 -9.78 -30.41
N SER A 4 -41.01 -10.81 -30.75
CA SER A 4 -41.34 -12.18 -30.35
C SER A 4 -41.00 -12.42 -28.88
N LEU A 5 -41.87 -13.14 -28.18
CA LEU A 5 -41.70 -13.54 -26.78
C LEU A 5 -40.34 -14.23 -26.55
N THR A 6 -39.92 -15.08 -27.51
CA THR A 6 -38.66 -15.80 -27.49
C THR A 6 -37.45 -14.87 -27.55
N ALA A 7 -37.47 -13.84 -28.39
CA ALA A 7 -36.39 -12.86 -28.47
C ALA A 7 -36.26 -12.07 -27.15
N ARG A 8 -37.38 -11.75 -26.49
CA ARG A 8 -37.37 -11.06 -25.19
C ARG A 8 -36.79 -11.94 -24.07
N ILE A 9 -37.18 -13.21 -23.99
CA ILE A 9 -36.65 -14.15 -23.00
C ILE A 9 -35.14 -14.35 -23.20
N PHE A 10 -34.71 -14.55 -24.45
CA PHE A 10 -33.29 -14.71 -24.77
C PHE A 10 -32.49 -13.45 -24.43
N ALA A 11 -33.00 -12.26 -24.77
CA ALA A 11 -32.35 -11.00 -24.43
C ALA A 11 -32.20 -10.80 -22.91
N ILE A 12 -33.26 -11.07 -22.13
CA ILE A 12 -33.21 -10.99 -20.67
C ILE A 12 -32.19 -12.00 -20.12
N PHE A 13 -32.20 -13.24 -20.59
CA PHE A 13 -31.25 -14.27 -20.14
C PHE A 13 -29.79 -13.87 -20.39
N TRP A 14 -29.46 -13.39 -21.58
CA TRP A 14 -28.10 -12.95 -21.89
C TRP A 14 -27.71 -11.70 -21.12
N PHE A 15 -28.66 -10.77 -20.91
CA PHE A 15 -28.43 -9.59 -20.11
C PHE A 15 -28.16 -9.96 -18.64
N THR A 16 -28.95 -10.84 -18.04
CA THR A 16 -28.72 -11.29 -16.66
C THR A 16 -27.42 -12.08 -16.54
N LEU A 17 -27.11 -12.96 -17.49
CA LEU A 17 -25.83 -13.68 -17.52
C LEU A 17 -24.63 -12.72 -17.59
N ALA A 18 -24.68 -11.73 -18.49
CA ALA A 18 -23.63 -10.72 -18.63
C ALA A 18 -23.49 -9.86 -17.36
N LEU A 19 -24.61 -9.48 -16.74
CA LEU A 19 -24.63 -8.70 -15.51
C LEU A 19 -24.05 -9.49 -14.32
N VAL A 20 -24.40 -10.76 -14.18
CA VAL A 20 -23.81 -11.65 -13.16
C VAL A 20 -22.31 -11.80 -13.39
N LEU A 21 -21.89 -12.05 -14.62
CA LEU A 21 -20.47 -12.20 -14.95
C LEU A 21 -19.68 -10.91 -14.68
N MET A 22 -20.23 -9.75 -15.04
CA MET A 22 -19.66 -8.44 -14.71
C MET A 22 -19.51 -8.26 -13.19
N LEU A 23 -20.54 -8.63 -12.41
CA LEU A 23 -20.53 -8.50 -10.95
C LEU A 23 -19.46 -9.39 -10.33
N VAL A 24 -19.36 -10.65 -10.75
CA VAL A 24 -18.34 -11.60 -10.27
C VAL A 24 -16.92 -11.10 -10.56
N LEU A 25 -16.68 -10.48 -11.72
CA LEU A 25 -15.38 -9.91 -12.06
C LEU A 25 -15.06 -8.60 -11.31
N MET A 26 -16.07 -7.81 -10.95
CA MET A 26 -15.89 -6.57 -10.19
C MET A 26 -15.68 -6.80 -8.69
N VAL A 27 -16.30 -7.83 -8.10
CA VAL A 27 -16.22 -8.10 -6.65
C VAL A 27 -14.77 -8.17 -6.14
N PRO A 28 -13.82 -8.89 -6.76
CA PRO A 28 -12.42 -8.91 -6.32
C PRO A 28 -11.72 -7.55 -6.40
N LYS A 29 -12.11 -6.68 -7.34
CA LYS A 29 -11.51 -5.34 -7.50
C LYS A 29 -11.88 -4.40 -6.35
N LEU A 30 -12.94 -4.73 -5.60
CA LEU A 30 -13.34 -3.99 -4.42
C LEU A 30 -12.60 -4.45 -3.16
N ASP A 31 -11.85 -5.56 -3.19
CA ASP A 31 -11.05 -6.02 -2.05
C ASP A 31 -9.85 -5.08 -1.83
N SER A 32 -9.92 -4.28 -0.75
CA SER A 32 -8.86 -3.31 -0.42
C SER A 32 -7.59 -3.94 0.14
N ARG A 33 -7.59 -5.27 0.36
CA ARG A 33 -6.42 -6.04 0.82
C ARG A 33 -5.47 -6.38 -0.33
N GLN A 34 -5.90 -6.23 -1.57
CA GLN A 34 -5.04 -6.42 -2.74
C GLN A 34 -4.02 -5.28 -2.85
N MET A 35 -2.87 -5.61 -3.45
CA MET A 35 -1.89 -4.59 -3.78
C MET A 35 -2.41 -3.71 -4.90
N THR A 36 -2.38 -2.41 -4.67
CA THR A 36 -2.83 -1.43 -5.66
C THR A 36 -1.75 -0.40 -5.90
N SER A 37 -1.71 0.15 -7.10
CA SER A 37 -0.86 1.30 -7.42
C SER A 37 -1.34 2.53 -6.63
N LEU A 38 -0.42 3.46 -6.42
CA LEU A 38 -0.73 4.72 -5.75
C LEU A 38 -1.55 5.64 -6.66
N LEU A 39 -2.41 6.45 -6.05
CA LEU A 39 -3.00 7.60 -6.73
C LEU A 39 -1.92 8.68 -6.95
N ASP A 40 -2.07 9.52 -7.97
CA ASP A 40 -1.11 10.59 -8.28
C ASP A 40 -0.87 11.55 -7.09
N SER A 41 -1.88 11.75 -6.23
CA SER A 41 -1.73 12.53 -5.00
C SER A 41 -0.86 11.83 -3.95
N GLU A 42 -1.04 10.51 -3.79
CA GLU A 42 -0.27 9.68 -2.86
C GLU A 42 1.17 9.51 -3.34
N GLN A 43 1.37 9.34 -4.65
CA GLN A 43 2.70 9.28 -5.25
C GLN A 43 3.44 10.61 -5.05
N ARG A 44 2.80 11.75 -5.33
CA ARG A 44 3.40 13.07 -5.05
C ARG A 44 3.73 13.26 -3.57
N GLN A 45 2.87 12.82 -2.67
CA GLN A 45 3.15 12.89 -1.23
C GLN A 45 4.36 12.03 -0.86
N GLY A 46 4.46 10.81 -1.39
CA GLY A 46 5.61 9.93 -1.16
C GLY A 46 6.92 10.51 -1.68
N LEU A 47 6.91 11.07 -2.89
CA LEU A 47 8.07 11.77 -3.48
C LEU A 47 8.47 13.01 -2.68
N MET A 48 7.51 13.77 -2.16
CA MET A 48 7.83 14.87 -1.25
C MET A 48 8.51 14.35 0.02
N LEU A 49 8.00 13.29 0.64
CA LEU A 49 8.60 12.70 1.84
C LEU A 49 10.02 12.18 1.57
N GLU A 50 10.23 11.52 0.43
CA GLU A 50 11.55 11.09 -0.05
C GLU A 50 12.55 12.26 -0.08
N GLN A 51 12.20 13.35 -0.76
CA GLN A 51 13.06 14.53 -0.89
C GLN A 51 13.37 15.18 0.45
N HIS A 52 12.40 15.28 1.36
CA HIS A 52 12.61 15.89 2.67
C HIS A 52 13.50 15.01 3.57
N VAL A 53 13.30 13.69 3.53
CA VAL A 53 14.15 12.75 4.27
C VAL A 53 15.57 12.78 3.69
N GLU A 54 15.75 12.74 2.38
CA GLU A 54 17.05 12.83 1.72
C GLU A 54 17.77 14.14 2.08
N ALA A 55 17.08 15.28 2.02
CA ALA A 55 17.66 16.56 2.42
C ALA A 55 18.08 16.57 3.89
N GLU A 56 17.32 15.94 4.79
CA GLU A 56 17.71 15.83 6.20
C GLU A 56 18.96 14.97 6.38
N LEU A 57 19.07 13.86 5.63
CA LEU A 57 20.23 12.96 5.69
C LEU A 57 21.50 13.60 5.13
N GLN A 58 21.38 14.42 4.09
CA GLN A 58 22.51 15.17 3.53
C GLN A 58 23.04 16.26 4.47
N ASN A 59 22.17 16.86 5.29
CA ASN A 59 22.56 17.90 6.23
C ASN A 59 23.29 17.37 7.48
N ASP A 60 23.07 16.10 7.85
CA ASP A 60 23.73 15.45 8.99
C ASP A 60 24.62 14.30 8.47
N PRO A 61 25.91 14.54 8.18
CA PRO A 61 26.78 13.52 7.58
C PRO A 61 26.94 12.31 8.50
N ALA A 62 26.97 11.12 7.89
CA ALA A 62 27.06 9.85 8.62
C ALA A 62 28.30 9.81 9.52
N ASN A 63 28.08 9.53 10.81
CA ASN A 63 29.12 9.12 11.74
C ASN A 63 28.85 7.66 12.15
N ASP A 64 29.83 6.77 12.00
CA ASP A 64 29.71 5.31 12.11
C ASP A 64 29.05 4.79 13.39
N LEU A 65 29.05 5.57 14.48
CA LEU A 65 28.44 5.17 15.74
C LEU A 65 26.97 5.61 15.91
N MET A 66 26.54 6.64 15.19
CA MET A 66 25.23 7.27 15.37
C MET A 66 24.34 7.24 14.14
N TRP A 67 24.77 6.60 13.05
CA TRP A 67 24.02 6.50 11.79
C TRP A 67 22.56 6.04 12.01
N TRP A 68 22.30 5.03 12.85
CA TRP A 68 20.94 4.54 13.12
C TRP A 68 20.06 5.58 13.83
N ARG A 69 20.64 6.39 14.74
CA ARG A 69 19.94 7.48 15.44
C ARG A 69 19.66 8.65 14.51
N ARG A 70 20.52 8.87 13.52
CA ARG A 70 20.30 9.87 12.47
C ARG A 70 19.13 9.44 11.58
N LEU A 71 19.17 8.22 11.04
CA LEU A 71 18.10 7.68 10.20
C LEU A 71 16.75 7.72 10.93
N PHE A 72 16.72 7.28 12.20
CA PHE A 72 15.51 7.34 13.02
C PHE A 72 15.02 8.77 13.24
N ARG A 73 15.91 9.74 13.47
CA ARG A 73 15.53 11.15 13.62
C ARG A 73 15.01 11.76 12.31
N ALA A 74 15.61 11.43 11.17
CA ALA A 74 15.18 11.94 9.88
C ALA A 74 13.75 11.48 9.55
N ILE A 75 13.45 10.20 9.76
CA ILE A 75 12.11 9.67 9.51
C ILE A 75 11.08 10.14 10.54
N ASP A 76 11.46 10.33 11.80
CA ASP A 76 10.54 10.79 12.86
C ASP A 76 10.20 12.27 12.69
N LYS A 77 11.16 13.10 12.25
CA LYS A 77 10.97 14.54 11.99
C LYS A 77 9.98 14.81 10.86
N TRP A 78 10.03 14.01 9.80
CA TRP A 78 9.20 14.19 8.60
C TRP A 78 7.99 13.26 8.55
N ALA A 79 7.78 12.42 9.56
CA ALA A 79 6.60 11.58 9.66
C ALA A 79 5.32 12.44 9.77
N PRO A 80 4.32 12.26 8.89
CA PRO A 80 3.05 12.93 9.05
C PRO A 80 2.35 12.52 10.36
N PRO A 81 1.51 13.40 10.95
CA PRO A 81 0.84 13.10 12.21
C PRO A 81 -0.04 11.85 12.11
N GLY A 82 0.15 10.92 13.06
CA GLY A 82 -0.56 9.64 13.09
C GLY A 82 -0.05 8.60 12.07
N GLN A 83 1.02 8.91 11.35
CA GLN A 83 1.68 8.02 10.39
C GLN A 83 3.12 7.78 10.85
N ARG A 84 3.76 6.73 10.33
CA ARG A 84 5.17 6.46 10.59
C ARG A 84 5.90 6.14 9.31
N LEU A 85 7.11 6.66 9.23
CA LEU A 85 8.05 6.34 8.16
C LEU A 85 8.96 5.21 8.62
N LEU A 86 9.30 4.33 7.69
CA LEU A 86 10.16 3.18 7.88
C LEU A 86 11.25 3.24 6.81
N LEU A 87 12.49 2.98 7.17
CA LEU A 87 13.58 2.81 6.21
C LEU A 87 14.02 1.37 6.18
N VAL A 88 14.32 0.88 4.98
CA VAL A 88 14.89 -0.44 4.76
C VAL A 88 16.22 -0.26 4.07
N THR A 89 17.28 -0.79 4.67
CA THR A 89 18.61 -0.78 4.09
C THR A 89 18.72 -1.81 2.96
N SER A 90 19.74 -1.68 2.11
CA SER A 90 20.10 -2.70 1.11
C SER A 90 20.34 -4.10 1.71
N GLU A 91 20.74 -4.17 2.98
CA GLU A 91 20.87 -5.43 3.74
C GLU A 91 19.51 -6.04 4.17
N GLY A 92 18.40 -5.35 3.92
CA GLY A 92 17.06 -5.75 4.38
C GLY A 92 16.78 -5.40 5.85
N ARG A 93 17.60 -4.53 6.47
CA ARG A 93 17.38 -4.10 7.86
C ARG A 93 16.29 -3.04 7.90
N VAL A 94 15.25 -3.29 8.69
CA VAL A 94 14.12 -2.38 8.87
C VAL A 94 14.35 -1.44 10.06
N ILE A 95 14.22 -0.14 9.84
CA ILE A 95 14.38 0.94 10.82
C ILE A 95 13.03 1.65 10.98
N GLY A 96 12.61 1.91 12.22
CA GLY A 96 11.36 2.61 12.54
C GLY A 96 10.14 1.69 12.76
N ALA A 97 10.23 0.39 12.44
CA ALA A 97 9.11 -0.55 12.59
C ALA A 97 8.95 -1.01 14.05
N GLN A 98 7.69 -1.12 14.51
CA GLN A 98 7.40 -1.73 15.80
C GLN A 98 7.44 -3.26 15.71
N ARG A 99 7.71 -3.92 16.85
CA ARG A 99 7.84 -5.39 16.91
C ARG A 99 6.59 -6.13 16.45
N ASN A 100 5.40 -5.63 16.80
CA ASN A 100 4.10 -6.18 16.43
C ASN A 100 3.77 -6.01 14.93
N GLU A 101 4.48 -5.12 14.22
CA GLU A 101 4.25 -4.84 12.80
C GLU A 101 5.26 -5.51 11.88
N MET A 102 6.33 -6.05 12.45
CA MET A 102 7.45 -6.61 11.68
C MET A 102 6.99 -7.69 10.69
N GLN A 103 5.98 -8.48 11.03
CA GLN A 103 5.43 -9.50 10.13
C GLN A 103 4.79 -8.88 8.88
N ILE A 104 3.92 -7.87 9.05
CA ILE A 104 3.22 -7.23 7.93
C ILE A 104 4.17 -6.36 7.11
N VAL A 105 5.14 -5.70 7.76
CA VAL A 105 6.18 -4.90 7.11
C VAL A 105 7.05 -5.78 6.21
N ARG A 106 7.57 -6.90 6.72
CA ARG A 106 8.36 -7.85 5.92
C ARG A 106 7.57 -8.45 4.78
N ASN A 107 6.31 -8.80 5.02
CA ASN A 107 5.43 -9.30 3.96
C ASN A 107 5.27 -8.25 2.85
N PHE A 108 5.07 -6.98 3.21
CA PHE A 108 4.92 -5.90 2.25
C PHE A 108 6.21 -5.63 1.46
N ILE A 109 7.36 -5.51 2.14
CA ILE A 109 8.67 -5.31 1.52
C ILE A 109 8.94 -6.41 0.49
N GLY A 110 8.71 -7.68 0.84
CA GLY A 110 8.93 -8.80 -0.08
C GLY A 110 7.98 -8.85 -1.29
N GLN A 111 6.90 -8.07 -1.30
CA GLN A 111 5.99 -7.94 -2.44
C GLN A 111 6.11 -6.60 -3.19
N SER A 112 6.70 -5.60 -2.54
CA SER A 112 6.86 -4.23 -3.03
C SER A 112 8.32 -3.81 -2.81
N ASP A 113 9.16 -4.24 -3.75
CA ASP A 113 10.61 -4.02 -3.78
C ASP A 113 11.04 -3.04 -4.89
N ASN A 114 10.12 -2.67 -5.79
CA ASN A 114 10.38 -1.76 -6.90
C ASN A 114 9.96 -0.32 -6.56
N SER A 115 10.93 0.58 -6.44
CA SER A 115 10.72 2.00 -6.14
C SER A 115 10.17 2.82 -7.31
N ASP A 116 10.31 2.36 -8.56
CA ASP A 116 9.74 3.04 -9.74
C ASP A 116 8.22 2.87 -9.82
N HIS A 117 7.71 1.80 -9.20
CA HIS A 117 6.31 1.44 -9.16
C HIS A 117 5.86 1.20 -7.72
N PRO A 118 5.83 2.26 -6.88
CA PRO A 118 5.39 2.13 -5.51
C PRO A 118 3.95 1.65 -5.46
N LYS A 119 3.65 0.81 -4.48
CA LYS A 119 2.32 0.24 -4.27
C LYS A 119 1.84 0.55 -2.87
N LYS A 120 0.58 0.24 -2.63
CA LYS A 120 0.00 0.20 -1.29
C LYS A 120 -0.75 -1.09 -1.05
N LYS A 121 -0.82 -1.49 0.21
CA LYS A 121 -1.57 -2.65 0.66
C LYS A 121 -2.12 -2.46 2.06
N LYS A 122 -3.38 -2.83 2.25
CA LYS A 122 -4.04 -2.80 3.55
C LYS A 122 -3.79 -4.08 4.34
N TYR A 123 -3.45 -3.92 5.61
CA TYR A 123 -3.31 -4.98 6.60
C TYR A 123 -4.25 -4.66 7.78
N GLY A 124 -5.52 -5.04 7.65
CA GLY A 124 -6.54 -4.74 8.66
C GLY A 124 -6.76 -3.22 8.79
N ARG A 125 -6.31 -2.64 9.91
CA ARG A 125 -6.52 -1.21 10.25
C ARG A 125 -5.39 -0.29 9.77
N VAL A 126 -4.29 -0.86 9.30
CA VAL A 126 -3.14 -0.10 8.79
C VAL A 126 -2.97 -0.35 7.30
N GLU A 127 -2.38 0.61 6.62
CA GLU A 127 -2.00 0.53 5.22
C GLU A 127 -0.52 0.85 5.11
N LEU A 128 0.20 0.02 4.36
CA LEU A 128 1.59 0.27 3.99
C LEU A 128 1.66 0.80 2.56
N VAL A 129 2.57 1.75 2.35
CA VAL A 129 2.78 2.47 1.08
C VAL A 129 4.29 2.53 0.82
N GLY A 130 4.70 2.26 -0.42
CA GLY A 130 6.11 2.32 -0.85
C GLY A 130 6.49 1.18 -1.79
N PRO A 131 7.79 0.99 -2.08
CA PRO A 131 8.92 1.78 -1.58
C PRO A 131 9.12 3.09 -2.35
N PHE A 132 9.75 4.07 -1.71
CA PHE A 132 10.32 5.27 -2.34
C PHE A 132 11.85 5.25 -2.16
N ALA A 133 12.62 5.68 -3.14
CA ALA A 133 14.08 5.53 -3.10
C ALA A 133 14.73 6.73 -2.42
N VAL A 134 15.36 6.54 -1.26
CA VAL A 134 16.07 7.60 -0.54
C VAL A 134 17.57 7.37 -0.66
N ARG A 135 18.31 8.40 -1.07
CA ARG A 135 19.78 8.36 -1.17
C ARG A 135 20.44 9.10 -0.01
N ASP A 136 21.62 8.62 0.37
CA ASP A 136 22.41 9.18 1.47
C ASP A 136 23.89 8.96 1.17
N GLY A 137 24.46 9.83 0.35
CA GLY A 137 25.80 9.62 -0.21
C GLY A 137 25.83 8.39 -1.13
N GLU A 138 26.63 7.39 -0.76
CA GLU A 138 26.74 6.12 -1.50
C GLU A 138 25.67 5.08 -1.09
N ASP A 139 24.98 5.32 0.02
CA ASP A 139 23.96 4.40 0.52
C ASP A 139 22.60 4.66 -0.13
N ASN A 140 21.89 3.56 -0.44
CA ASN A 140 20.53 3.59 -0.95
C ASN A 140 19.59 2.91 0.06
N TYR A 141 18.52 3.61 0.40
CA TYR A 141 17.49 3.15 1.31
C TYR A 141 16.13 3.11 0.60
N GLN A 142 15.26 2.22 1.07
CA GLN A 142 13.86 2.18 0.66
C GLN A 142 12.99 2.74 1.78
N LEU A 143 12.26 3.81 1.47
CA LEU A 143 11.33 4.47 2.37
C LEU A 143 9.94 3.87 2.21
N TYR A 144 9.35 3.51 3.33
CA TYR A 144 7.97 3.03 3.43
C TYR A 144 7.19 3.89 4.41
N LEU A 145 5.90 4.05 4.16
CA LEU A 145 4.98 4.79 5.01
C LEU A 145 3.93 3.80 5.55
N ILE A 146 3.74 3.78 6.87
CA ILE A 146 2.61 3.12 7.52
C ILE A 146 1.64 4.18 8.01
N ARG A 147 0.37 4.04 7.63
CA ARG A 147 -0.69 4.97 7.98
C ARG A 147 -1.98 4.23 8.36
N PRO A 148 -2.91 4.86 9.08
CA PRO A 148 -4.25 4.32 9.24
C PRO A 148 -4.90 4.09 7.88
N ALA A 149 -5.58 2.95 7.70
CA ALA A 149 -6.25 2.68 6.44
C ALA A 149 -7.41 3.69 6.24
N ASN A 150 -7.36 4.46 5.15
CA ASN A 150 -8.34 5.53 4.85
C ASN A 150 -9.74 5.00 4.47
N SER A 151 -9.93 3.68 4.39
CA SER A 151 -11.24 3.08 4.15
C SER A 151 -11.65 2.18 5.32
N PRO A 152 -12.77 2.46 6.01
CA PRO A 152 -13.49 1.42 6.70
C PRO A 152 -14.20 0.57 5.63
N GLN A 153 -13.44 -0.24 4.88
CA GLN A 153 -14.06 -1.39 4.24
C GLN A 153 -14.73 -2.16 5.38
N SER A 154 -16.06 -2.23 5.35
CA SER A 154 -16.81 -2.70 6.51
C SER A 154 -16.36 -4.11 6.86
N ASP A 155 -16.32 -4.41 8.16
CA ASP A 155 -16.00 -5.75 8.63
C ASP A 155 -16.98 -6.80 8.07
N PHE A 156 -18.19 -6.38 7.66
CA PHE A 156 -19.14 -7.19 6.92
C PHE A 156 -18.63 -7.59 5.53
N ILE A 157 -18.08 -6.65 4.76
CA ILE A 157 -17.52 -6.94 3.43
C ILE A 157 -16.29 -7.86 3.58
N ASN A 158 -15.46 -7.61 4.59
CA ASN A 158 -14.36 -8.51 4.97
C ASN A 158 -14.87 -9.94 5.25
N LEU A 159 -15.95 -10.08 6.03
CA LEU A 159 -16.55 -11.37 6.34
C LEU A 159 -17.10 -12.08 5.10
N MET A 160 -17.74 -11.34 4.18
CA MET A 160 -18.22 -11.92 2.91
C MET A 160 -17.08 -12.46 2.04
N PHE A 161 -15.96 -11.73 1.96
CA PHE A 161 -14.78 -12.18 1.22
C PHE A 161 -14.11 -13.38 1.91
N ASP A 162 -14.00 -13.36 3.24
CA ASP A 162 -13.33 -14.42 3.99
C ASP A 162 -14.19 -15.70 4.06
N ARG A 163 -15.53 -15.56 4.00
CA ARG A 163 -16.48 -16.66 4.19
C ARG A 163 -17.71 -16.51 3.29
N PRO A 164 -17.57 -16.71 1.97
CA PRO A 164 -18.66 -16.50 1.01
C PRO A 164 -19.84 -17.47 1.17
N LEU A 165 -19.67 -18.58 1.90
CA LEU A 165 -20.69 -19.64 2.08
C LEU A 165 -21.42 -19.59 3.43
N LEU A 166 -21.13 -18.62 4.30
CA LEU A 166 -21.79 -18.48 5.61
C LEU A 166 -22.97 -17.47 5.63
N LEU A 167 -23.29 -16.91 4.47
CA LEU A 167 -24.52 -16.15 4.22
C LEU A 167 -25.49 -17.01 3.40
#